data_AF-A0A5J6SM66-F1
#
_entry.id   AF-A0A5J6SM66-F1
#
_cell.length_a   1.000
_cell.length_b   1.000
_cell.length_c   1.000
_cell.angle_alpha   90.00
_cell.angle_beta   90.00
_cell.angle_gamma   90.00
#
_symmetry.space_group_name_H-M   'P 1'
#
loop_
_entity.id
_entity.type
_entity.pdbx_description
1 polymer ?
#
loop_
_entity_poly.entity_id
_entity_poly.type
_entity_poly.pdbx_seq_one_letter_code
_entity_poly.pdbx_strand_id
1 'polypeptide(L)'
;MTLIKATGNGISNQIASLDERKRSMQRKNAGEAYLKHATYFQPKVPSLSELENLLLGNKEREEETPEVSAAIKEFQQLEGANSRPIKGPSAPVQTIGGPTPEKTIELLEKVRSSALAPVELTPEDLRVAASATAKIQQVQTQITLNQEANRQIKLEVKKQKEQEAEIFNHSILSDVQSPKELKEDLVNLQKKRLKEQAIAKYTYQVNLMRYGFTNQQPSFFRIA
;
A
#
# COMPACT_ATOMS: atom_id res chain seq x y z
N MET A 1 -11.36 79.33 -12.08
CA MET A 1 -11.16 78.29 -11.03
C MET A 1 -11.76 76.98 -11.51
N THR A 2 -10.92 76.02 -11.89
CA THR A 2 -11.35 74.69 -12.36
C THR A 2 -10.99 73.65 -11.31
N LEU A 3 -12.01 73.16 -10.61
CA LEU A 3 -11.91 72.11 -9.60
C LEU A 3 -11.83 70.74 -10.28
N ILE A 4 -10.67 70.11 -10.22
CA ILE A 4 -10.44 68.74 -10.67
C ILE A 4 -10.96 67.80 -9.56
N LYS A 5 -12.05 67.07 -9.84
CA LYS A 5 -12.57 66.00 -8.98
C LYS A 5 -11.63 64.79 -9.07
N ALA A 6 -10.91 64.49 -7.99
CA ALA A 6 -10.19 63.24 -7.82
C ALA A 6 -11.19 62.07 -7.69
N THR A 7 -11.17 61.14 -8.64
CA THR A 7 -12.01 59.94 -8.64
C THR A 7 -11.34 58.81 -7.85
N GLY A 8 -12.07 58.23 -6.90
CA GLY A 8 -11.62 57.18 -5.97
C GLY A 8 -11.45 55.78 -6.58
N ASN A 9 -10.87 55.66 -7.77
CA ASN A 9 -10.72 54.38 -8.50
C ASN A 9 -9.31 53.74 -8.40
N GLY A 10 -8.38 54.32 -7.63
CA GLY A 10 -6.99 53.84 -7.57
C GLY A 10 -6.82 52.48 -6.88
N ILE A 11 -7.61 52.20 -5.85
CA ILE A 11 -7.44 51.02 -4.99
C ILE A 11 -8.08 49.77 -5.63
N SER A 12 -9.23 49.90 -6.31
CA SER A 12 -9.91 48.76 -6.95
C SER A 12 -9.09 48.19 -8.11
N ASN A 13 -8.43 49.04 -8.90
CA ASN A 13 -7.57 48.62 -10.00
C ASN A 13 -6.31 47.91 -9.51
N GLN A 14 -5.75 48.32 -8.36
CA GLN A 14 -4.62 47.64 -7.73
C GLN A 14 -5.00 46.25 -7.21
N ILE A 15 -6.16 46.13 -6.55
CA ILE A 15 -6.67 44.83 -6.06
C ILE A 15 -6.98 43.89 -7.22
N ALA A 16 -7.63 44.39 -8.29
CA ALA A 16 -7.89 43.60 -9.49
C ALA A 16 -6.59 43.07 -10.13
N SER A 17 -5.54 43.90 -10.20
CA SER A 17 -4.24 43.49 -10.74
C SER A 17 -3.55 42.40 -9.89
N LEU A 18 -3.71 42.44 -8.57
CA LEU A 18 -3.12 41.47 -7.66
C LEU A 18 -3.85 40.12 -7.76
N ASP A 19 -5.17 40.15 -7.90
CA ASP A 19 -5.99 38.95 -8.10
C ASP A 19 -5.71 38.30 -9.46
N GLU A 20 -5.54 39.08 -10.52
CA GLU A 20 -5.13 38.56 -11.84
C GLU A 20 -3.75 37.93 -11.80
N ARG A 21 -2.78 38.57 -11.12
CA ARG A 21 -1.43 38.01 -10.91
C ARG A 21 -1.50 36.70 -10.11
N LYS A 22 -2.32 36.63 -9.05
CA LYS A 22 -2.50 35.42 -8.25
C LYS A 22 -3.12 34.28 -9.06
N ARG A 23 -4.16 34.56 -9.85
CA ARG A 23 -4.80 33.56 -10.74
C ARG A 23 -3.83 33.07 -11.82
N SER A 24 -3.03 33.98 -12.38
CA SER A 24 -1.95 33.66 -13.32
C SER A 24 -0.93 32.66 -12.72
N MET A 25 -0.44 32.93 -11.51
CA MET A 25 0.49 32.05 -10.80
C MET A 25 -0.12 30.68 -10.48
N GLN A 26 -1.38 30.65 -10.04
CA GLN A 26 -2.07 29.39 -9.76
C GLN A 26 -2.26 28.52 -11.02
N ARG A 27 -2.57 29.12 -12.17
CA ARG A 27 -2.66 28.40 -13.45
C ARG A 27 -1.32 27.81 -13.88
N LYS A 28 -0.22 28.54 -13.68
CA LYS A 28 1.14 28.03 -13.96
C LYS A 28 1.48 26.84 -13.06
N ASN A 29 1.23 26.96 -11.75
CA ASN A 29 1.49 25.86 -10.81
C ASN A 29 0.67 24.61 -11.12
N ALA A 30 -0.62 24.77 -11.47
CA ALA A 30 -1.46 23.65 -11.86
C ALA A 30 -0.96 23.02 -13.17
N GLY A 31 -0.63 23.83 -14.18
CA GLY A 31 -0.08 23.35 -15.45
C GLY A 31 1.24 22.58 -15.29
N GLU A 32 2.15 23.08 -14.45
CA GLU A 32 3.41 22.39 -14.14
C GLU A 32 3.19 21.07 -13.39
N ALA A 33 2.24 21.04 -12.45
CA ALA A 33 1.88 19.81 -11.75
C ALA A 33 1.31 18.75 -12.71
N TYR A 34 0.43 19.17 -13.63
CA TYR A 34 -0.11 18.29 -14.67
C TYR A 34 0.98 17.77 -15.62
N LEU A 35 1.90 18.64 -16.06
CA LEU A 35 3.03 18.23 -16.91
C LEU A 35 3.94 17.22 -16.21
N LYS A 36 4.27 17.46 -14.93
CA LYS A 36 5.06 16.50 -14.13
C LYS A 36 4.33 15.17 -14.02
N HIS A 37 3.06 15.16 -13.65
CA HIS A 37 2.29 13.91 -13.59
C HIS A 37 2.19 13.21 -14.94
N ALA A 38 1.96 13.94 -16.03
CA ALA A 38 1.92 13.36 -17.37
C ALA A 38 3.23 12.68 -17.75
N THR A 39 4.39 13.25 -17.39
CA THR A 39 5.70 12.60 -17.64
C THR A 39 5.91 11.33 -16.81
N TYR A 40 5.36 11.25 -15.60
CA TYR A 40 5.43 10.05 -14.76
C TYR A 40 4.49 8.94 -15.24
N PHE A 41 3.33 9.29 -15.79
CA PHE A 41 2.32 8.33 -16.25
C PHE A 41 2.43 7.98 -17.74
N GLN A 42 3.46 8.45 -18.45
CA GLN A 42 3.75 7.91 -19.77
C GLN A 42 4.15 6.44 -19.64
N PRO A 43 3.40 5.49 -20.24
CA PRO A 43 3.78 4.09 -20.22
C PRO A 43 5.09 3.94 -21.01
N LYS A 44 6.21 3.92 -20.30
CA LYS A 44 7.50 3.53 -20.87
C LYS A 44 7.37 2.06 -21.24
N VAL A 45 7.33 1.77 -22.54
CA VAL A 45 7.46 0.41 -23.03
C VAL A 45 8.89 -0.04 -22.67
N PRO A 46 9.06 -1.03 -21.78
CA PRO A 46 10.39 -1.45 -21.37
C PRO A 46 11.12 -1.99 -22.59
N SER A 47 12.39 -1.62 -22.75
CA SER A 47 13.21 -2.19 -23.82
C SER A 47 13.50 -3.67 -23.54
N LEU A 48 13.81 -4.46 -24.57
CA LEU A 48 13.99 -5.92 -24.45
C LEU A 48 15.02 -6.29 -23.38
N SER A 49 16.12 -5.53 -23.26
CA SER A 49 17.14 -5.74 -22.24
C SER A 49 16.62 -5.50 -20.82
N GLU A 50 15.63 -4.61 -20.64
CA GLU A 50 15.03 -4.35 -19.33
C GLU A 50 14.07 -5.47 -18.92
N LEU A 51 13.31 -5.99 -19.89
CA LEU A 51 12.45 -7.15 -19.69
C LEU A 51 13.25 -8.40 -19.33
N GLU A 52 14.35 -8.67 -20.05
CA GLU A 52 15.27 -9.75 -19.72
C GLU A 52 15.80 -9.61 -18.29
N ASN A 53 16.19 -8.40 -17.88
CA ASN A 53 16.67 -8.16 -16.52
C ASN A 53 15.58 -8.27 -15.45
N LEU A 54 14.32 -7.90 -15.75
CA LEU A 54 13.18 -8.07 -14.84
C LEU A 54 12.79 -9.54 -14.71
N LEU A 55 12.78 -10.29 -15.81
CA LEU A 55 12.53 -11.74 -15.83
C LEU A 55 13.62 -12.52 -15.08
N LEU A 56 14.85 -12.03 -15.10
CA LEU A 56 15.97 -12.59 -14.35
C LEU A 56 16.06 -12.09 -12.89
N GLY A 57 15.18 -11.17 -12.47
CA GLY A 57 15.16 -10.64 -11.10
C GLY A 57 16.30 -9.66 -10.75
N ASN A 58 17.03 -9.15 -11.74
CA ASN A 58 18.23 -8.34 -11.53
C ASN A 58 17.96 -6.85 -11.27
N LYS A 59 16.74 -6.36 -11.50
CA LYS A 59 16.39 -4.92 -11.48
C LYS A 59 15.59 -4.42 -10.27
N GLU A 60 15.29 -5.26 -9.28
CA GLU A 60 14.75 -4.76 -8.00
C GLU A 60 15.79 -3.98 -7.18
N ARG A 61 17.07 -4.06 -7.56
CA ARG A 61 18.12 -3.23 -7.00
C ARG A 61 18.03 -1.83 -7.61
N GLU A 62 17.51 -0.90 -6.81
CA GLU A 62 17.59 0.55 -7.04
C GLU A 62 18.98 0.95 -7.54
N GLU A 63 19.03 1.93 -8.44
CA GLU A 63 20.26 2.47 -9.02
C GLU A 63 21.32 2.67 -7.92
N GLU A 64 22.37 1.85 -7.95
CA GLU A 64 23.42 1.85 -6.94
C GLU A 64 24.12 3.22 -6.95
N THR A 65 23.78 4.07 -5.98
CA THR A 65 24.56 5.26 -5.70
C THR A 65 25.98 4.82 -5.26
N PRO A 66 27.03 5.57 -5.62
CA PRO A 66 28.42 5.18 -5.36
C PRO A 66 28.73 4.95 -3.87
N GLU A 67 27.91 5.50 -2.97
CA GLU A 67 28.02 5.31 -1.52
C GLU A 67 27.54 3.92 -1.07
N VAL A 68 26.50 3.37 -1.70
CA VAL A 68 25.93 2.06 -1.34
C VAL A 68 26.85 0.91 -1.80
N SER A 69 27.47 1.04 -2.98
CA SER A 69 28.44 0.06 -3.48
C SER A 69 29.72 -0.01 -2.64
N ALA A 70 30.12 1.09 -1.99
CA ALA A 70 31.24 1.12 -1.05
C ALA A 70 30.89 0.37 0.26
N ALA A 71 29.70 0.61 0.80
CA ALA A 71 29.23 -0.06 2.01
C ALA A 71 29.07 -1.58 1.84
N ILE A 72 28.62 -2.04 0.65
CA ILE A 72 28.49 -3.47 0.34
C ILE A 72 29.86 -4.16 0.30
N LYS A 73 30.89 -3.51 -0.27
CA LYS A 73 32.26 -4.06 -0.28
C LYS A 73 32.87 -4.17 1.11
N GLU A 74 32.58 -3.21 1.99
CA GLU A 74 33.03 -3.23 3.38
C GLU A 74 32.35 -4.36 4.18
N PHE A 75 31.04 -4.58 3.97
CA PHE A 75 30.31 -5.69 4.60
C PHE A 75 30.80 -7.07 4.14
N GLN A 76 31.11 -7.21 2.85
CA GLN A 76 31.55 -8.48 2.28
C GLN A 76 32.96 -8.89 2.74
N GLN A 77 33.82 -7.91 3.08
CA GLN A 77 35.14 -8.18 3.66
C GLN A 77 35.07 -8.66 5.12
N LEU A 78 34.03 -8.27 5.88
CA LEU A 78 33.83 -8.73 7.26
C LEU A 78 33.26 -10.16 7.33
N GLU A 79 32.46 -10.59 6.34
CA GLU A 79 31.97 -11.98 6.26
C GLU A 79 33.07 -13.00 5.91
N GLY A 80 34.07 -12.60 5.12
CA GLY A 80 35.18 -13.48 4.73
C GLY A 80 36.07 -13.94 5.90
N ALA A 81 36.10 -13.19 7.01
CA ALA A 81 36.98 -13.47 8.15
C ALA A 81 36.43 -14.51 9.16
N ASN A 82 35.14 -14.89 9.07
CA ASN A 82 34.48 -15.73 10.08
C ASN A 82 34.11 -17.16 9.63
N SER A 83 34.51 -17.60 8.43
CA SER A 83 34.28 -18.98 8.00
C SER A 83 35.44 -19.91 8.40
N ARG A 84 35.43 -20.36 9.67
CA ARG A 84 36.23 -21.53 10.06
C ARG A 84 35.60 -22.80 9.46
N PRO A 85 36.35 -23.66 8.76
CA PRO A 85 35.82 -24.89 8.19
C PRO A 85 35.60 -25.94 9.29
N ILE A 86 34.35 -26.30 9.55
CA ILE A 86 34.00 -27.41 10.45
C ILE A 86 34.14 -28.72 9.69
N LYS A 87 35.16 -29.50 10.06
CA LYS A 87 35.43 -30.87 9.61
C LYS A 87 34.92 -31.83 10.69
N GLY A 88 33.91 -32.65 10.40
CA GLY A 88 33.42 -33.71 11.28
C GLY A 88 32.16 -34.41 10.74
N PRO A 89 32.07 -35.76 10.77
CA PRO A 89 30.97 -36.50 10.16
C PRO A 89 29.83 -36.69 11.16
N SER A 90 28.81 -35.85 11.06
CA SER A 90 27.45 -36.19 11.50
C SER A 90 26.57 -35.21 10.77
N ALA A 91 25.89 -35.68 9.72
CA ALA A 91 24.95 -34.83 9.01
C ALA A 91 23.77 -34.57 9.96
N PRO A 92 23.60 -33.34 10.51
CA PRO A 92 22.38 -33.04 11.23
C PRO A 92 21.25 -33.14 10.21
N VAL A 93 20.18 -33.87 10.56
CA VAL A 93 18.91 -33.99 9.81
C VAL A 93 18.33 -32.62 9.38
N GLN A 94 18.85 -31.53 9.93
CA GLN A 94 18.56 -30.14 9.57
C GLN A 94 18.79 -29.79 8.09
N THR A 95 19.63 -30.51 7.35
CA THR A 95 19.94 -30.19 5.94
C THR A 95 19.11 -30.96 4.91
N ILE A 96 18.21 -31.83 5.37
CA ILE A 96 17.38 -32.67 4.49
C ILE A 96 16.18 -31.85 3.99
N GLY A 97 16.40 -31.11 2.91
CA GLY A 97 15.37 -30.33 2.21
C GLY A 97 15.23 -30.77 0.75
N GLY A 98 14.02 -31.13 0.34
CA GLY A 98 13.67 -31.39 -1.05
C GLY A 98 13.20 -30.11 -1.76
N PRO A 99 13.08 -30.11 -3.11
CA PRO A 99 12.63 -28.95 -3.87
C PRO A 99 11.14 -28.59 -3.64
N THR A 100 10.35 -29.51 -3.06
CA THR A 100 8.97 -29.25 -2.64
C THR A 100 8.74 -29.76 -1.22
N PRO A 101 7.80 -29.19 -0.45
CA PRO A 101 7.53 -29.64 0.91
C PRO A 101 7.03 -31.09 0.96
N GLU A 102 6.34 -31.58 -0.08
CA GLU A 102 5.88 -32.98 -0.18
C GLU A 102 7.05 -33.94 -0.35
N LYS A 103 8.00 -33.62 -1.25
CA LYS A 103 9.23 -34.41 -1.44
C LYS A 103 10.10 -34.41 -0.19
N THR A 104 10.04 -33.33 0.58
CA THR A 104 10.73 -33.23 1.88
C THR A 104 10.12 -34.20 2.89
N ILE A 105 8.78 -34.31 2.95
CA ILE A 105 8.11 -35.30 3.80
C ILE A 105 8.48 -36.72 3.38
N GLU A 106 8.44 -37.04 2.09
CA GLU A 106 8.82 -38.37 1.57
C GLU A 106 10.26 -38.75 1.98
N LEU A 107 11.20 -37.81 1.86
CA LEU A 107 12.59 -38.02 2.26
C LEU A 107 12.74 -38.20 3.77
N LEU A 108 12.02 -37.43 4.59
CA LEU A 108 12.02 -37.56 6.04
C LEU A 108 11.33 -38.84 6.52
N GLU A 109 10.30 -39.32 5.82
CA GLU A 109 9.68 -40.62 6.09
C GLU A 109 10.61 -41.78 5.76
N LYS A 110 11.42 -41.65 4.71
CA LYS A 110 12.50 -42.61 4.40
C LYS A 110 13.57 -42.62 5.49
N VAL A 111 13.97 -41.45 6.00
CA VAL A 111 14.92 -41.34 7.12
C VAL A 111 14.33 -41.97 8.39
N ARG A 112 13.07 -41.67 8.71
CA ARG A 112 12.36 -42.24 9.86
C ARG A 112 12.26 -43.77 9.77
N SER A 113 11.86 -44.30 8.61
CA SER A 113 11.74 -45.76 8.41
C SER A 113 13.09 -46.46 8.42
N SER A 114 14.13 -45.87 7.82
CA SER A 114 15.49 -46.41 7.87
C SER A 114 16.07 -46.44 9.29
N ALA A 115 15.78 -45.43 10.11
CA ALA A 115 16.22 -45.39 11.51
C ALA A 115 15.45 -46.40 12.39
N LEU A 116 14.21 -46.75 12.04
CA LEU A 116 13.40 -47.74 12.79
C LEU A 116 13.51 -49.18 12.26
N ALA A 117 14.20 -49.39 11.13
CA ALA A 117 14.37 -50.70 10.51
C ALA A 117 15.37 -51.66 11.20
N PRO A 118 16.45 -51.24 11.89
CA PRO A 118 17.40 -52.19 12.46
C PRO A 118 16.79 -52.97 13.62
N VAL A 119 17.17 -54.25 13.73
CA VAL A 119 16.67 -55.21 14.74
C VAL A 119 17.10 -54.82 16.16
N GLU A 120 18.26 -54.18 16.30
CA GLU A 120 18.73 -53.57 17.54
C GLU A 120 18.58 -52.05 17.46
N LEU A 121 17.53 -51.51 18.06
CA LEU A 121 17.31 -50.06 18.08
C LEU A 121 18.31 -49.37 18.98
N THR A 122 19.14 -48.49 18.40
CA THR A 122 20.06 -47.67 19.18
C THR A 122 19.37 -46.39 19.67
N PRO A 123 19.82 -45.79 20.80
CA PRO A 123 19.31 -44.50 21.26
C PRO A 123 19.51 -43.36 20.25
N GLU A 124 20.52 -43.47 19.40
CA GLU A 124 20.80 -42.50 18.34
C GLU A 124 19.76 -42.59 17.22
N ASP A 125 19.39 -43.80 16.80
CA ASP A 125 18.34 -44.04 15.80
C ASP A 125 16.98 -43.49 16.26
N LEU A 126 16.64 -43.66 17.54
CA LEU A 126 15.44 -43.07 18.12
C LEU A 126 15.43 -41.54 18.07
N ARG A 127 16.59 -40.90 18.30
CA ARG A 127 16.72 -39.44 18.19
C ARG A 127 16.59 -38.97 16.75
N VAL A 128 17.16 -39.69 15.79
CA VAL A 128 17.04 -39.40 14.35
C VAL A 128 15.58 -39.54 13.91
N ALA A 129 14.89 -40.60 14.31
CA ALA A 129 13.48 -40.83 14.01
C ALA A 129 12.56 -39.76 14.65
N ALA A 130 12.83 -39.38 15.90
CA ALA A 130 12.10 -38.31 16.59
C ALA A 130 12.31 -36.95 15.92
N SER A 131 13.55 -36.63 15.55
CA SER A 131 13.89 -35.40 14.80
C SER A 131 13.21 -35.36 13.43
N ALA A 132 13.19 -36.49 12.70
CA ALA A 132 12.50 -36.58 11.41
C ALA A 132 10.98 -36.39 11.59
N THR A 133 10.39 -36.98 12.63
CA THR A 133 8.95 -36.84 12.94
C THR A 133 8.57 -35.40 13.28
N ALA A 134 9.35 -34.72 14.10
CA ALA A 134 9.14 -33.31 14.42
C ALA A 134 9.21 -32.43 13.15
N LYS A 135 10.15 -32.72 12.26
CA LYS A 135 10.29 -31.99 10.99
C LYS A 135 9.13 -32.26 10.03
N ILE A 136 8.65 -33.50 9.94
CA ILE A 136 7.44 -33.84 9.15
C ILE A 136 6.25 -33.01 9.63
N GLN A 137 6.03 -32.93 10.95
CA GLN A 137 4.93 -32.13 11.50
C GLN A 137 5.07 -30.65 11.13
N GLN A 138 6.28 -30.08 11.22
CA GLN A 138 6.52 -28.69 10.82
C GLN A 138 6.24 -28.45 9.33
N VAL A 139 6.65 -29.37 8.45
CA VAL A 139 6.40 -29.22 7.01
C VAL A 139 4.92 -29.39 6.70
N GLN A 140 4.21 -30.31 7.37
CA GLN A 140 2.76 -30.48 7.22
C GLN A 140 2.00 -29.22 7.63
N THR A 141 2.34 -28.59 8.76
CA THR A 141 1.70 -27.34 9.17
C THR A 141 1.95 -26.21 8.17
N GLN A 142 3.15 -26.13 7.60
CA GLN A 142 3.46 -25.17 6.55
C GLN A 142 2.62 -25.41 5.27
N ILE A 143 2.43 -26.66 4.86
CA ILE A 143 1.56 -27.02 3.73
C ILE A 143 0.12 -26.57 4.02
N THR A 144 -0.42 -26.90 5.19
CA THR A 144 -1.80 -26.53 5.57
C THR A 144 -2.00 -25.02 5.56
N LEU A 145 -1.06 -24.26 6.13
CA LEU A 145 -1.11 -22.79 6.12
C LEU A 145 -1.09 -22.21 4.70
N ASN A 146 -0.24 -22.75 3.83
CA ASN A 146 -0.15 -22.31 2.44
C ASN A 146 -1.45 -22.64 1.66
N GLN A 147 -2.04 -23.82 1.90
CA GLN A 147 -3.33 -24.18 1.31
C GLN A 147 -4.45 -23.23 1.76
N GLU A 148 -4.49 -22.85 3.04
CA GLU A 148 -5.46 -21.91 3.57
C GLU A 148 -5.27 -20.51 2.99
N ALA A 149 -4.04 -20.01 2.93
CA ALA A 149 -3.72 -18.72 2.30
C ALA A 149 -4.19 -18.68 0.84
N ASN A 150 -3.90 -19.73 0.07
CA ASN A 150 -4.34 -19.82 -1.32
C ASN A 150 -5.87 -19.85 -1.47
N ARG A 151 -6.57 -20.47 -0.51
CA ARG A 151 -8.05 -20.45 -0.49
C ARG A 151 -8.57 -19.04 -0.23
N GLN A 152 -7.98 -18.31 0.72
CA GLN A 152 -8.38 -16.93 1.03
C GLN A 152 -8.13 -16.00 -0.16
N ILE A 153 -6.97 -16.11 -0.82
CA ILE A 153 -6.65 -15.33 -2.03
C ILE A 153 -7.70 -15.57 -3.12
N LYS A 154 -8.06 -16.83 -3.38
CA LYS A 154 -9.09 -17.16 -4.39
C LYS A 154 -10.44 -16.54 -4.07
N LEU A 155 -10.83 -16.51 -2.80
CA LEU A 155 -12.09 -15.90 -2.37
C LEU A 155 -12.05 -14.38 -2.54
N GLU A 156 -10.98 -13.72 -2.13
CA GLU A 156 -10.86 -12.27 -2.25
C GLU A 156 -10.79 -11.82 -3.71
N VAL A 157 -10.05 -12.55 -4.57
CA VAL A 157 -10.02 -12.28 -6.01
C VAL A 157 -11.42 -12.42 -6.64
N LYS A 158 -12.20 -13.42 -6.21
CA LYS A 158 -13.57 -13.58 -6.69
C LYS A 158 -14.44 -12.40 -6.26
N LYS A 159 -14.34 -12.00 -5.00
CA LYS A 159 -15.08 -10.86 -4.43
C LYS A 159 -14.71 -9.54 -5.10
N GLN A 160 -13.43 -9.32 -5.40
CA GLN A 160 -12.97 -8.15 -6.15
C GLN A 160 -13.58 -8.10 -7.55
N LYS A 161 -13.61 -9.22 -8.27
CA LYS A 161 -14.27 -9.29 -9.59
C LYS A 161 -15.77 -9.01 -9.52
N GLU A 162 -16.44 -9.49 -8.48
CA GLU A 162 -17.86 -9.19 -8.24
C GLU A 162 -18.07 -7.69 -7.97
N GLN A 163 -17.23 -7.07 -7.12
CA GLN A 163 -17.26 -5.63 -6.87
C GLN A 163 -16.96 -4.80 -8.11
N GLU A 164 -15.97 -5.20 -8.92
CA GLU A 164 -15.67 -4.55 -10.19
C GLU A 164 -16.86 -4.62 -11.16
N ALA A 165 -17.54 -5.77 -11.24
CA ALA A 165 -18.76 -5.91 -12.03
C ALA A 165 -19.91 -5.05 -11.50
N GLU A 166 -20.07 -4.93 -10.18
CA GLU A 166 -21.05 -4.03 -9.55
C GLU A 166 -20.76 -2.56 -9.88
N ILE A 167 -19.50 -2.12 -9.74
CA ILE A 167 -19.07 -0.76 -10.07
C ILE A 167 -19.30 -0.47 -11.55
N PHE A 168 -18.95 -1.42 -12.42
CA PHE A 168 -19.16 -1.30 -13.86
C PHE A 168 -20.66 -1.12 -14.20
N ASN A 169 -21.53 -1.97 -13.63
CA ASN A 169 -22.97 -1.87 -13.84
C ASN A 169 -23.55 -0.56 -13.29
N HIS A 170 -23.04 -0.04 -12.17
CA HIS A 170 -23.50 1.23 -11.60
C HIS A 170 -23.01 2.45 -12.40
N SER A 171 -21.80 2.39 -12.96
CA SER A 171 -21.24 3.45 -13.79
C SER A 171 -22.01 3.63 -15.11
N ILE A 172 -22.48 2.53 -15.71
CA ILE A 172 -23.30 2.58 -16.94
C ILE A 172 -24.66 3.25 -16.67
N LEU A 173 -25.25 3.08 -15.48
CA LEU A 173 -26.51 3.73 -15.12
C LEU A 173 -26.36 5.23 -14.85
N SER A 174 -25.17 5.70 -14.49
CA SER A 174 -24.92 7.11 -14.18
C SER A 174 -24.72 7.96 -15.44
N ASP A 175 -24.24 7.35 -16.53
CA ASP A 175 -23.97 8.03 -17.81
C ASP A 175 -25.22 8.18 -18.70
N VAL A 176 -26.35 7.56 -18.30
CA VAL A 176 -27.65 7.64 -18.99
C VAL A 176 -28.62 8.58 -18.26
N GLN A 177 -28.15 9.44 -17.35
CA GLN A 177 -29.01 10.50 -16.82
C GLN A 177 -29.06 11.67 -17.81
N SER A 178 -30.25 11.88 -18.37
CA SER A 178 -30.50 12.96 -19.31
C SER A 178 -30.20 14.33 -18.66
N PRO A 179 -29.70 15.33 -19.41
CA PRO A 179 -29.25 16.62 -18.86
C PRO A 179 -30.32 17.45 -18.14
N LYS A 180 -31.59 17.00 -18.13
CA LYS A 180 -32.68 17.61 -17.37
C LYS A 180 -32.69 17.20 -15.89
N GLU A 181 -32.38 15.94 -15.58
CA GLU A 181 -32.37 15.43 -14.19
C GLU A 181 -31.20 16.01 -13.39
N LEU A 182 -30.02 16.13 -14.01
CA LEU A 182 -28.84 16.77 -13.41
C LEU A 182 -29.05 18.22 -12.95
N LYS A 183 -29.88 18.99 -13.67
CA LYS A 183 -30.19 20.39 -13.30
C LYS A 183 -31.16 20.45 -12.13
N GLU A 184 -32.12 19.54 -12.08
CA GLU A 184 -33.09 19.44 -10.99
C GLU A 184 -32.39 19.01 -9.69
N ASP A 185 -31.46 18.05 -9.78
CA ASP A 185 -30.65 17.59 -8.65
C ASP A 185 -29.72 18.68 -8.12
N LEU A 186 -29.10 19.48 -8.99
CA LEU A 186 -28.29 20.63 -8.56
C LEU A 186 -29.12 21.67 -7.79
N VAL A 187 -30.32 21.96 -8.27
CA VAL A 187 -31.25 22.90 -7.60
C VAL A 187 -31.71 22.32 -6.26
N ASN A 188 -32.00 21.03 -6.19
CA ASN A 188 -32.39 20.36 -4.95
C ASN A 188 -31.25 20.32 -3.93
N LEU A 189 -30.01 20.09 -4.38
CA LEU A 189 -28.81 20.11 -3.53
C LEU A 189 -28.55 21.51 -2.98
N GLN A 190 -28.72 22.55 -3.80
CA GLN A 190 -28.65 23.95 -3.33
C GLN A 190 -29.72 24.27 -2.29
N LYS A 191 -30.98 23.86 -2.52
CA LYS A 191 -32.07 24.03 -1.54
C LYS A 191 -31.76 23.31 -0.23
N LYS A 192 -31.24 22.08 -0.29
CA LYS A 192 -30.85 21.29 0.89
C LYS A 192 -29.75 22.00 1.69
N ARG A 193 -28.70 22.50 1.02
CA ARG A 193 -27.61 23.25 1.65
C ARG A 193 -28.12 24.52 2.33
N LEU A 194 -29.00 25.28 1.69
CA LEU A 194 -29.60 26.47 2.28
C LEU A 194 -30.45 26.14 3.52
N LYS A 195 -31.20 25.03 3.47
CA LYS A 195 -32.00 24.55 4.61
C LYS A 195 -31.10 24.15 5.78
N GLU A 196 -30.04 23.39 5.54
CA GLU A 196 -29.06 23.02 6.57
C GLU A 196 -28.39 24.24 7.19
N GLN A 197 -28.02 25.23 6.37
CA GLN A 197 -27.45 26.49 6.84
C GLN A 197 -28.44 27.27 7.72
N ALA A 198 -29.72 27.30 7.34
CA ALA A 198 -30.77 27.93 8.12
C ALA A 198 -31.00 27.21 9.46
N ILE A 199 -31.02 25.88 9.45
CA ILE A 199 -31.12 25.06 10.67
C ILE A 199 -29.94 25.36 11.58
N ALA A 200 -28.70 25.34 11.07
CA ALA A 200 -27.50 25.60 11.87
C ALA A 200 -27.49 27.00 12.51
N LYS A 201 -27.93 28.03 11.78
CA LYS A 201 -28.05 29.39 12.33
C LYS A 201 -29.13 29.47 13.41
N TYR A 202 -30.29 28.85 13.15
CA TYR A 202 -31.39 28.84 14.11
C TYR A 202 -31.03 28.08 15.39
N THR A 203 -30.45 26.89 15.25
CA THR A 203 -30.00 26.09 16.41
C THR A 203 -28.92 26.82 17.19
N TYR A 204 -27.98 27.48 16.51
CA TYR A 204 -26.99 28.33 17.16
C TYR A 204 -27.65 29.48 17.96
N GLN A 205 -28.60 30.19 17.36
CA GLN A 205 -29.32 31.27 18.04
C GLN A 205 -30.13 30.77 19.25
N VAL A 206 -30.84 29.65 19.10
CA VAL A 206 -31.60 29.03 20.21
C VAL A 206 -30.66 28.59 21.33
N ASN A 207 -29.50 28.01 20.99
CA ASN A 207 -28.51 27.61 21.98
C ASN A 207 -27.92 28.82 22.72
N LEU A 208 -27.64 29.92 22.01
CA LEU A 208 -27.21 31.19 22.62
C LEU A 208 -28.27 31.74 23.58
N MET A 209 -29.54 31.71 23.21
CA MET A 209 -30.64 32.19 24.06
C MET A 209 -30.85 31.32 25.30
N ARG A 210 -30.63 30.00 25.19
CA ARG A 210 -30.83 29.06 26.30
C ARG A 210 -29.66 29.00 27.28
N TYR A 211 -28.44 29.01 26.77
CA TYR A 211 -27.24 28.70 27.56
C TYR A 211 -26.24 29.86 27.63
N GLY A 212 -26.51 30.97 26.93
CA GLY A 212 -25.56 32.07 26.80
C GLY A 212 -24.38 31.72 25.89
N PHE A 213 -23.36 32.58 25.90
CA PHE A 213 -22.14 32.39 25.11
C PHE A 213 -21.17 31.44 25.83
N THR A 214 -21.45 30.13 25.80
CA THR A 214 -20.47 29.14 26.25
C THR A 214 -19.52 28.84 25.08
N ASN A 215 -18.26 29.26 25.17
CA ASN A 215 -17.22 28.86 24.22
C ASN A 215 -17.02 27.34 24.30
N GLN A 216 -17.76 26.59 23.48
CA GLN A 216 -17.44 25.20 23.19
C GLN A 216 -16.24 25.17 22.24
N GLN A 217 -15.07 25.60 22.74
CA GLN A 217 -13.84 25.25 22.07
C GLN A 217 -13.67 23.73 22.20
N PRO A 218 -13.38 23.00 21.11
CA PRO A 218 -12.99 21.60 21.22
C PRO A 218 -11.74 21.52 22.12
N SER A 219 -11.89 20.92 23.29
CA SER A 219 -10.79 20.75 24.25
C SER A 219 -9.84 19.68 23.72
N PHE A 220 -8.82 20.09 22.97
CA PHE A 220 -7.80 19.18 22.40
C PHE A 220 -6.72 18.72 23.39
N PHE A 221 -6.85 18.98 24.70
CA PHE A 221 -5.83 18.58 25.67
C PHE A 221 -6.42 17.99 26.94
N ARG A 222 -6.52 16.66 26.98
CA ARG A 222 -6.21 15.85 28.16
C ARG A 222 -5.57 14.54 27.69
N ILE A 223 -4.25 14.60 27.47
CA ILE A 223 -3.39 13.43 27.65
C ILE A 223 -2.82 13.63 29.06
N ALA A 224 -3.15 12.70 29.95
CA ALA A 224 -2.48 12.48 31.23
C ALA A 224 -1.94 11.05 31.21
#